data_AF-A0A4Q4BWF3-F1
#
_entry.id   AF-A0A4Q4BWF3-F1
#
_cell.length_a   1.000
_cell.length_b   1.000
_cell.length_c   1.000
_cell.angle_alpha   90.00
_cell.angle_beta   90.00
_cell.angle_gamma   90.00
#
_symmetry.space_group_name_H-M   'P 1'
#
loop_
_entity.id
_entity.type
_entity.pdbx_description
1 polymer ?
#
loop_
_entity_poly.entity_id
_entity_poly.type
_entity_poly.pdbx_seq_one_letter_code
_entity_poly.pdbx_strand_id
1 'polypeptide(L)'
;MSPIPRNRGVRDRDGGTHRQRWHNDGVHPVDPDLFAAAPEVVAPRLLGLVVHHDGVGVRISEVEAYAGERDPGSHGFRGRTPRNAALFGPPGTVYVYISYGIHRAFNLVCGPDGESGGVLVRAGEVVEGEEIARRRRGGDRRDVPSRLLARGPGNLGQALGVDLDLNGTPVTGRDAQVRLTVPDGCTRLEYRSGPRVGVSGPGGDSTLYPWRFWLPDDPTVSAYRPAVARRRAATNPHQPK
;
A
#
# COMPACT_ATOMS: atom_id res chain seq x y z
N MET A 1 32.34 -58.76 -1.32
CA MET A 1 31.89 -59.39 -2.58
C MET A 1 30.46 -59.90 -2.38
N SER A 2 29.59 -59.60 -3.35
CA SER A 2 28.16 -59.95 -3.48
C SER A 2 27.14 -59.18 -2.62
N PRO A 3 25.92 -58.91 -3.15
CA PRO A 3 25.63 -58.24 -4.43
C PRO A 3 24.56 -57.13 -4.30
N ILE A 4 24.54 -56.22 -5.28
CA ILE A 4 23.53 -55.17 -5.47
C ILE A 4 22.23 -55.79 -6.03
N PRO A 5 21.04 -55.54 -5.44
CA PRO A 5 19.79 -55.73 -6.16
C PRO A 5 19.44 -54.48 -6.97
N ARG A 6 19.16 -54.74 -8.25
CA ARG A 6 18.75 -53.77 -9.27
C ARG A 6 17.35 -53.23 -8.94
N ASN A 7 17.19 -51.92 -8.83
CA ASN A 7 15.86 -51.31 -8.92
C ASN A 7 15.66 -50.76 -10.33
N ARG A 8 14.72 -51.35 -11.08
CA ARG A 8 14.27 -50.85 -12.39
C ARG A 8 13.38 -49.63 -12.14
N GLY A 9 13.62 -48.59 -12.92
CA GLY A 9 13.08 -47.25 -12.69
C GLY A 9 11.57 -47.11 -12.82
N VAL A 10 11.09 -46.09 -12.11
CA VAL A 10 9.96 -45.25 -12.50
C VAL A 10 10.51 -43.82 -12.51
N ARG A 11 10.39 -43.11 -13.63
CA ARG A 11 10.93 -41.75 -13.83
C ARG A 11 9.99 -40.69 -13.27
N ASP A 12 10.59 -39.62 -12.75
CA ASP A 12 10.03 -38.38 -12.22
C ASP A 12 8.90 -37.78 -13.04
N ARG A 13 7.90 -37.18 -12.35
CA ARG A 13 7.35 -35.84 -12.64
C ARG A 13 6.79 -35.16 -11.37
N ASP A 14 7.16 -33.89 -11.24
CA ASP A 14 6.44 -32.80 -10.58
C ASP A 14 6.52 -32.64 -9.05
N GLY A 15 7.49 -31.80 -8.66
CA GLY A 15 7.18 -30.53 -7.99
C GLY A 15 6.72 -30.62 -6.54
N GLY A 16 7.59 -31.09 -5.65
CA GLY A 16 7.33 -31.11 -4.21
C GLY A 16 6.94 -29.73 -3.67
N THR A 17 5.69 -29.58 -3.24
CA THR A 17 5.27 -28.45 -2.42
C THR A 17 5.97 -28.52 -1.08
N HIS A 18 6.88 -27.58 -0.81
CA HIS A 18 7.44 -27.41 0.51
C HIS A 18 6.37 -26.78 1.43
N ARG A 19 5.75 -27.60 2.28
CA ARG A 19 4.93 -27.13 3.40
C ARG A 19 5.81 -27.05 4.64
N GLN A 20 6.07 -25.85 5.13
CA GLN A 20 6.45 -25.68 6.54
C GLN A 20 5.17 -25.47 7.35
N ARG A 21 4.99 -26.29 8.39
CA ARG A 21 3.94 -26.09 9.41
C ARG A 21 4.51 -25.18 10.48
N TRP A 22 3.84 -24.07 10.72
CA TRP A 22 3.94 -23.33 11.97
C TRP A 22 2.82 -23.81 12.89
N HIS A 23 3.11 -24.00 14.18
CA HIS A 23 2.10 -24.20 15.22
C HIS A 23 2.09 -22.95 16.12
N ASN A 24 0.86 -22.54 16.48
CA ASN A 24 0.42 -21.59 17.52
C ASN A 24 0.02 -20.17 17.07
N ASP A 25 -1.17 -19.80 17.57
CA ASP A 25 -1.89 -18.51 17.51
C ASP A 25 -0.98 -17.26 17.53
N GLY A 26 -0.98 -16.41 16.48
CA GLY A 26 -0.19 -15.17 16.53
C GLY A 26 -0.32 -14.19 15.35
N VAL A 27 -0.20 -12.89 15.66
CA VAL A 27 0.01 -11.81 14.68
C VAL A 27 1.51 -11.50 14.63
N HIS A 28 2.15 -11.65 13.47
CA HIS A 28 3.61 -11.51 13.36
C HIS A 28 4.03 -10.11 12.86
N PRO A 29 5.05 -9.46 13.45
CA PRO A 29 5.65 -8.27 12.87
C PRO A 29 6.13 -8.52 11.45
N VAL A 30 5.96 -7.54 10.56
CA VAL A 30 6.51 -7.62 9.20
C VAL A 30 8.04 -7.61 9.23
N ASP A 31 8.65 -8.39 8.34
CA ASP A 31 10.10 -8.33 8.10
C ASP A 31 10.47 -6.96 7.51
N PRO A 32 11.38 -6.17 8.14
CA PRO A 32 11.84 -4.89 7.60
C PRO A 32 12.38 -4.99 6.17
N ASP A 33 12.97 -6.11 5.78
CA ASP A 33 13.54 -6.32 4.44
C ASP A 33 12.48 -6.32 3.34
N LEU A 34 11.19 -6.46 3.70
CA LEU A 34 10.08 -6.30 2.77
C LEU A 34 10.16 -4.97 2.00
N PHE A 35 10.58 -3.91 2.66
CA PHE A 35 10.59 -2.55 2.10
C PHE A 35 11.83 -2.23 1.28
N ALA A 36 12.86 -3.09 1.28
CA ALA A 36 14.11 -2.82 0.57
C ALA A 36 13.99 -2.89 -0.97
N ALA A 37 12.93 -3.51 -1.48
CA ALA A 37 12.69 -3.65 -2.92
C ALA A 37 11.98 -2.42 -3.53
N ALA A 38 11.97 -2.36 -4.87
CA ALA A 38 11.25 -1.32 -5.62
C ALA A 38 9.73 -1.32 -5.30
N PRO A 39 9.06 -0.17 -5.30
CA PRO A 39 7.67 -0.04 -4.82
C PRO A 39 6.68 -0.91 -5.62
N GLU A 40 6.89 -1.13 -6.92
CA GLU A 40 6.09 -2.03 -7.76
C GLU A 40 6.25 -3.51 -7.39
N VAL A 41 7.35 -3.87 -6.71
CA VAL A 41 7.60 -5.22 -6.17
C VAL A 41 7.03 -5.35 -4.76
N VAL A 42 7.12 -4.28 -3.95
CA VAL A 42 6.63 -4.25 -2.55
C VAL A 42 5.11 -4.17 -2.51
N ALA A 43 4.48 -3.33 -3.33
CA ALA A 43 3.04 -3.07 -3.29
C ALA A 43 2.17 -4.33 -3.25
N PRO A 44 2.26 -5.29 -4.20
CA PRO A 44 1.42 -6.49 -4.14
C PRO A 44 1.68 -7.38 -2.92
N ARG A 45 2.86 -7.27 -2.28
CA ARG A 45 3.19 -8.03 -1.06
C ARG A 45 2.57 -7.43 0.20
N LEU A 46 2.08 -6.19 0.14
CA LEU A 46 1.35 -5.55 1.24
C LEU A 46 -0.12 -5.95 1.30
N LEU A 47 -0.67 -6.52 0.23
CA LEU A 47 -2.07 -6.98 0.20
C LEU A 47 -2.28 -8.10 1.21
N GLY A 48 -3.32 -7.98 2.03
CA GLY A 48 -3.63 -8.92 3.11
C GLY A 48 -2.93 -8.62 4.45
N LEU A 49 -1.87 -7.81 4.46
CA LEU A 49 -1.24 -7.38 5.72
C LEU A 49 -2.16 -6.41 6.45
N VAL A 50 -1.95 -6.27 7.76
CA VAL A 50 -2.72 -5.34 8.60
C VAL A 50 -1.81 -4.20 9.04
N VAL A 51 -2.25 -2.97 8.76
CA VAL A 51 -1.67 -1.75 9.33
C VAL A 51 -2.42 -1.37 10.59
N HIS A 52 -1.69 -1.08 11.65
CA HIS A 52 -2.22 -0.73 12.97
C HIS A 52 -1.79 0.67 13.35
N HIS A 53 -2.72 1.50 13.78
CA HIS A 53 -2.44 2.82 14.34
C HIS A 53 -3.56 3.28 15.26
N ASP A 54 -3.19 3.81 16.43
CA ASP A 54 -4.08 4.45 17.39
C ASP A 54 -5.39 3.66 17.65
N GLY A 55 -5.23 2.39 18.00
CA GLY A 55 -6.33 1.47 18.33
C GLY A 55 -7.17 0.96 17.15
N VAL A 56 -6.75 1.18 15.90
CA VAL A 56 -7.43 0.69 14.69
C VAL A 56 -6.50 -0.16 13.85
N GLY A 57 -6.98 -1.32 13.41
CA GLY A 57 -6.30 -2.22 12.48
C GLY A 57 -7.03 -2.30 11.14
N VAL A 58 -6.31 -2.15 10.03
CA VAL A 58 -6.87 -2.24 8.66
C VAL A 58 -6.14 -3.29 7.83
N ARG A 59 -6.86 -4.34 7.42
CA ARG A 59 -6.38 -5.34 6.44
C ARG A 59 -6.38 -4.73 5.05
N ILE A 60 -5.21 -4.61 4.46
CA ILE A 60 -5.00 -3.90 3.20
C ILE A 60 -5.59 -4.71 2.04
N SER A 61 -6.49 -4.08 1.27
CA SER A 61 -7.13 -4.69 0.09
C SER A 61 -6.74 -4.02 -1.22
N GLU A 62 -6.16 -2.82 -1.16
CA GLU A 62 -5.79 -2.03 -2.33
C GLU A 62 -4.61 -1.11 -2.05
N VAL A 63 -3.66 -1.05 -2.99
CA VAL A 63 -2.47 -0.20 -2.93
C VAL A 63 -2.09 0.37 -4.31
N GLU A 64 -1.29 1.43 -4.32
CA GLU A 64 -0.65 1.97 -5.53
C GLU A 64 0.85 2.21 -5.32
N ALA A 65 1.67 1.73 -6.26
CA ALA A 65 3.11 1.98 -6.26
C ALA A 65 3.48 3.28 -6.99
N TYR A 66 4.50 3.96 -6.49
CA TYR A 66 5.07 5.18 -7.04
C TYR A 66 6.60 5.12 -7.02
N ALA A 67 7.22 5.03 -8.20
CA ALA A 67 8.67 4.76 -8.36
C ALA A 67 9.51 6.05 -8.51
N GLY A 68 9.23 7.05 -7.68
CA GLY A 68 10.06 8.25 -7.56
C GLY A 68 10.34 8.96 -8.89
N GLU A 69 11.62 9.18 -9.17
CA GLU A 69 12.12 9.92 -10.34
C GLU A 69 11.83 9.20 -11.68
N ARG A 70 11.59 7.88 -11.65
CA ARG A 70 11.23 7.09 -12.85
C ARG A 70 9.73 7.14 -13.18
N ASP A 71 8.95 7.86 -12.38
CA ASP A 71 7.50 7.82 -12.41
C ASP A 71 6.89 9.23 -12.45
N PRO A 72 6.37 9.68 -13.61
CA PRO A 72 5.72 10.99 -13.74
C PRO A 72 4.50 11.21 -12.83
N GLY A 73 3.92 10.15 -12.27
CA GLY A 73 2.83 10.21 -11.30
C GLY A 73 3.29 10.35 -9.84
N SER A 74 4.58 10.21 -9.55
CA SER A 74 5.13 10.26 -8.21
C SER A 74 5.42 11.69 -7.73
N HIS A 75 5.27 11.92 -6.42
CA HIS A 75 5.74 13.15 -5.78
C HIS A 75 7.27 13.29 -5.84
N GLY A 76 8.01 12.19 -6.02
CA GLY A 76 9.45 12.20 -6.20
C GLY A 76 9.91 12.49 -7.63
N PHE A 77 9.00 12.61 -8.60
CA PHE A 77 9.36 12.69 -10.02
C PHE A 77 10.34 13.82 -10.37
N ARG A 78 10.20 14.97 -9.67
CA ARG A 78 11.04 16.16 -9.87
C ARG A 78 12.14 16.30 -8.82
N GLY A 79 12.49 15.19 -8.17
CA GLY A 79 13.48 15.15 -7.11
C GLY A 79 12.96 15.61 -5.75
N ARG A 80 13.91 15.72 -4.81
CA ARG A 80 13.65 15.97 -3.39
C ARG A 80 13.27 17.43 -3.13
N THR A 81 12.28 17.61 -2.26
CA THR A 81 11.80 18.89 -1.74
C THR A 81 11.54 18.74 -0.24
N PRO A 82 11.39 19.84 0.53
CA PRO A 82 11.02 19.74 1.94
C PRO A 82 9.70 18.96 2.17
N ARG A 83 8.73 19.07 1.25
CA ARG A 83 7.41 18.44 1.38
C ARG A 83 7.42 16.92 1.15
N ASN A 84 8.31 16.42 0.30
CA ASN A 84 8.40 14.99 -0.02
C ASN A 84 9.66 14.36 0.61
N ALA A 85 10.39 15.05 1.48
CA ALA A 85 11.69 14.60 1.98
C ALA A 85 11.64 13.22 2.67
N ALA A 86 10.53 12.88 3.33
CA ALA A 86 10.32 11.57 3.94
C ALA A 86 10.22 10.44 2.90
N LEU A 87 9.76 10.73 1.68
CA LEU A 87 9.69 9.74 0.59
C LEU A 87 11.07 9.30 0.09
N PHE A 88 12.13 10.04 0.44
CA PHE A 88 13.54 9.72 0.15
C PHE A 88 14.27 9.19 1.39
N GLY A 89 13.54 8.87 2.46
CA GLY A 89 14.11 8.33 3.69
C GLY A 89 14.32 6.81 3.64
N PRO A 90 14.67 6.21 4.78
CA PRO A 90 14.90 4.77 4.86
C PRO A 90 13.65 3.95 4.51
N PRO A 91 13.81 2.72 3.98
CA PRO A 91 12.71 1.80 3.73
C PRO A 91 11.94 1.49 5.02
N GLY A 92 10.61 1.36 4.93
CA GLY A 92 9.76 1.17 6.10
C GLY A 92 9.46 2.46 6.87
N THR A 93 9.63 3.62 6.24
CA THR A 93 9.21 4.92 6.76
C THR A 93 7.79 5.26 6.32
N VAL A 94 7.02 5.92 7.17
CA VAL A 94 5.71 6.48 6.84
C VAL A 94 5.90 7.79 6.06
N TYR A 95 5.21 7.92 4.93
CA TYR A 95 5.07 9.20 4.22
C TYR A 95 3.60 9.64 4.21
N VAL A 96 3.33 10.79 4.83
CA VAL A 96 1.98 11.40 4.89
C VAL A 96 1.96 12.73 4.17
N TYR A 97 0.91 12.97 3.39
CA TYR A 97 0.65 14.29 2.82
C TYR A 97 -0.84 14.61 2.80
N ILE A 98 -1.16 15.91 2.79
CA ILE A 98 -2.53 16.39 2.58
C ILE A 98 -2.87 16.35 1.09
N SER A 99 -3.87 15.54 0.74
CA SER A 99 -4.51 15.39 -0.56
C SER A 99 -5.86 16.12 -0.57
N TYR A 100 -6.14 16.84 -1.67
CA TYR A 100 -7.36 17.67 -1.85
C TYR A 100 -7.66 18.62 -0.67
N GLY A 101 -6.63 19.07 0.04
CA GLY A 101 -6.75 20.01 1.17
C GLY A 101 -7.30 19.44 2.48
N ILE A 102 -7.87 18.23 2.47
CA ILE A 102 -8.58 17.68 3.64
C ILE A 102 -8.19 16.24 4.00
N HIS A 103 -7.72 15.44 3.04
CA HIS A 103 -7.45 14.02 3.25
C HIS A 103 -5.98 13.80 3.52
N ARG A 104 -5.65 12.98 4.51
CA ARG A 104 -4.26 12.57 4.76
C ARG A 104 -4.03 11.24 4.09
N ALA A 105 -3.17 11.23 3.07
CA ALA A 105 -2.82 10.04 2.33
C ALA A 105 -1.62 9.37 2.99
N PHE A 106 -1.77 8.09 3.34
CA PHE A 106 -0.78 7.28 4.04
C PHE A 106 0.01 6.41 3.07
N ASN A 107 1.33 6.52 3.09
CA ASN A 107 2.22 5.78 2.21
C ASN A 107 3.33 5.11 3.02
N LEU A 108 3.87 4.03 2.49
CA LEU A 108 5.03 3.33 3.03
C LEU A 108 6.20 3.51 2.07
N VAL A 109 7.34 3.98 2.58
CA VAL A 109 8.56 4.21 1.80
C VAL A 109 9.24 2.88 1.50
N CYS A 110 9.72 2.73 0.26
CA CYS A 110 10.35 1.52 -0.24
C CYS A 110 11.58 1.86 -1.09
N GLY A 111 12.51 0.91 -1.18
CA GLY A 111 13.77 1.07 -1.88
C GLY A 111 14.89 1.61 -1.00
N PRO A 112 16.06 1.89 -1.59
CA PRO A 112 17.23 2.39 -0.87
C PRO A 112 17.00 3.77 -0.23
N ASP A 113 17.63 4.02 0.93
CA ASP A 113 17.65 5.34 1.53
C ASP A 113 18.29 6.37 0.57
N GLY A 114 17.71 7.56 0.50
CA GLY A 114 18.09 8.61 -0.45
C GLY A 114 17.42 8.49 -1.83
N GLU A 115 16.77 7.37 -2.16
CA GLU A 115 16.00 7.21 -3.38
C GLU A 115 14.49 7.32 -3.11
N SER A 116 13.75 7.95 -4.01
CA SER A 116 12.30 8.06 -3.84
C SER A 116 11.58 6.79 -4.27
N GLY A 117 10.84 6.19 -3.34
CA GLY A 117 9.94 5.08 -3.64
C GLY A 117 8.86 4.98 -2.57
N GLY A 118 7.61 4.76 -2.98
CA GLY A 118 6.54 4.63 -2.01
C GLY A 118 5.34 3.85 -2.52
N VAL A 119 4.61 3.28 -1.57
CA VAL A 119 3.35 2.60 -1.80
C VAL A 119 2.26 3.33 -1.03
N LEU A 120 1.29 3.90 -1.74
CA LEU A 120 0.06 4.44 -1.18
C LEU A 120 -0.83 3.27 -0.72
N VAL A 121 -1.19 3.25 0.56
CA VAL A 121 -2.20 2.32 1.05
C VAL A 121 -3.57 2.96 0.80
N ARG A 122 -4.35 2.36 -0.10
CA ARG A 122 -5.56 2.99 -0.63
C ARG A 122 -6.81 2.56 0.08
N ALA A 123 -6.95 1.28 0.34
CA ALA A 123 -8.16 0.77 0.95
C ALA A 123 -7.90 -0.51 1.75
N GLY A 124 -8.86 -0.82 2.61
CA GLY A 124 -8.86 -2.04 3.37
C GLY A 124 -10.11 -2.23 4.21
N GLU A 125 -10.14 -3.38 4.87
CA GLU A 125 -11.15 -3.77 5.84
C GLU A 125 -10.68 -3.36 7.24
N VAL A 126 -11.54 -2.69 8.01
CA VAL A 126 -11.26 -2.45 9.43
C VAL A 126 -11.50 -3.76 10.17
N VAL A 127 -10.44 -4.33 10.73
CA VAL A 127 -10.46 -5.62 11.45
C VAL A 127 -10.31 -5.48 12.96
N GLU A 128 -9.92 -4.29 13.42
CA GLU A 128 -9.81 -3.93 14.84
C GLU A 128 -10.22 -2.47 15.04
N GLY A 129 -10.90 -2.17 16.14
CA GLY A 129 -11.27 -0.80 16.52
C GLY A 129 -12.37 -0.18 15.66
N GLU A 130 -13.36 -0.97 15.22
CA GLU A 130 -14.43 -0.49 14.32
C GLU A 130 -15.17 0.72 14.89
N GLU A 131 -15.49 0.74 16.20
CA GLU A 131 -16.16 1.86 16.85
C GLU A 131 -15.30 3.13 16.84
N ILE A 132 -13.98 3.00 16.99
CA ILE A 132 -13.03 4.12 16.91
C ILE A 132 -13.02 4.67 15.47
N ALA A 133 -12.89 3.78 14.48
CA ALA A 133 -12.92 4.16 13.07
C ALA A 133 -14.23 4.87 12.69
N ARG A 134 -15.38 4.36 13.15
CA ARG A 134 -16.69 4.99 12.95
C ARG A 134 -16.78 6.39 13.53
N ARG A 135 -16.27 6.61 14.75
CA ARG A 135 -16.23 7.94 15.37
C ARG A 135 -15.38 8.91 14.56
N ARG A 136 -14.16 8.50 14.14
CA ARG A 136 -13.26 9.33 13.31
C ARG A 136 -13.87 9.71 11.95
N ARG A 137 -14.71 8.84 11.39
CA ARG A 137 -15.46 9.12 10.16
C ARG A 137 -16.65 10.09 10.36
N GLY A 138 -16.82 10.65 11.57
CA GLY A 138 -17.79 11.70 11.89
C GLY A 138 -19.18 11.17 12.30
N GLY A 139 -19.23 10.24 13.26
CA GLY A 139 -20.49 9.69 13.82
C GLY A 139 -21.43 10.81 14.29
N ASP A 140 -22.71 10.88 13.91
CA ASP A 140 -23.85 9.97 14.19
C ASP A 140 -24.24 8.93 13.10
N ARG A 141 -23.48 8.79 12.02
CA ARG A 141 -23.81 7.85 10.94
C ARG A 141 -23.55 6.38 11.30
N ARG A 142 -24.31 5.82 12.25
CA ARG A 142 -24.39 4.37 12.54
C ARG A 142 -24.59 3.54 11.26
N ASP A 143 -25.13 4.16 10.21
CA ASP A 143 -25.51 3.50 8.96
C ASP A 143 -24.38 3.37 7.91
N VAL A 144 -23.18 3.92 8.11
CA VAL A 144 -22.09 3.66 7.14
C VAL A 144 -21.74 2.18 7.22
N PRO A 145 -21.90 1.39 6.14
CA PRO A 145 -21.55 -0.04 6.18
C PRO A 145 -20.07 -0.23 6.48
N SER A 146 -19.69 -1.25 7.27
CA SER A 146 -18.29 -1.48 7.70
C SER A 146 -17.30 -1.48 6.53
N ARG A 147 -17.69 -2.09 5.40
CA ARG A 147 -16.91 -2.12 4.15
C ARG A 147 -16.56 -0.75 3.55
N LEU A 148 -17.21 0.34 3.98
CA LEU A 148 -16.95 1.71 3.52
C LEU A 148 -16.08 2.52 4.50
N LEU A 149 -15.71 1.96 5.66
CA LEU A 149 -14.96 2.67 6.71
C LEU A 149 -13.54 3.04 6.28
N ALA A 150 -12.86 2.18 5.54
CA ALA A 150 -11.52 2.42 5.00
C ALA A 150 -11.46 2.24 3.48
N ARG A 151 -12.59 2.41 2.78
CA ARG A 151 -12.67 2.32 1.31
C ARG A 151 -12.21 3.61 0.64
N GLY A 152 -10.95 3.68 0.22
CA GLY A 152 -10.31 4.80 -0.45
C GLY A 152 -9.36 5.60 0.47
N PRO A 153 -8.33 6.26 -0.09
CA PRO A 153 -7.16 6.68 0.68
C PRO A 153 -7.47 7.70 1.78
N GLY A 154 -8.39 8.63 1.51
CA GLY A 154 -8.83 9.59 2.53
C GLY A 154 -9.67 8.95 3.64
N ASN A 155 -10.48 7.94 3.33
CA ASN A 155 -11.26 7.20 4.32
C ASN A 155 -10.35 6.32 5.19
N LEU A 156 -9.37 5.66 4.57
CA LEU A 156 -8.37 4.87 5.26
C LEU A 156 -7.55 5.73 6.22
N GLY A 157 -7.04 6.88 5.77
CA GLY A 157 -6.30 7.82 6.62
C GLY A 157 -7.14 8.32 7.80
N GLN A 158 -8.43 8.63 7.58
CA GLN A 158 -9.35 9.00 8.67
C GLN A 158 -9.61 7.85 9.64
N ALA A 159 -9.89 6.63 9.15
CA ALA A 159 -10.17 5.47 9.99
C ALA A 159 -8.98 5.15 10.91
N LEU A 160 -7.77 5.13 10.35
CA LEU A 160 -6.54 4.92 11.11
C LEU A 160 -6.16 6.10 12.02
N GLY A 161 -6.76 7.28 11.85
CA GLY A 161 -6.37 8.47 12.61
C GLY A 161 -4.97 8.99 12.22
N VAL A 162 -4.59 8.85 10.96
CA VAL A 162 -3.31 9.34 10.45
C VAL A 162 -3.28 10.86 10.52
N ASP A 163 -2.22 11.43 11.12
CA ASP A 163 -1.88 12.85 11.05
C ASP A 163 -0.48 13.09 10.44
N LEU A 164 -0.10 14.35 10.24
CA LEU A 164 1.17 14.77 9.64
C LEU A 164 2.37 14.54 10.56
N ASP A 165 2.15 14.38 11.86
CA ASP A 165 3.18 14.04 12.85
C ASP A 165 3.77 12.63 12.63
N LEU A 166 3.01 11.73 12.00
CA LEU A 166 3.52 10.42 11.58
C LEU A 166 4.50 10.49 10.41
N ASN A 167 4.57 11.61 9.69
CA ASN A 167 5.43 11.72 8.51
C ASN A 167 6.91 11.60 8.89
N GLY A 168 7.59 10.61 8.33
CA GLY A 168 8.99 10.30 8.66
C GLY A 168 9.18 9.31 9.80
N THR A 169 8.12 8.79 10.41
CA THR A 169 8.21 7.77 11.47
C THR A 169 8.39 6.36 10.90
N PRO A 170 9.08 5.44 11.59
CA PRO A 170 9.23 4.05 11.13
C PRO A 170 7.97 3.22 11.37
N VAL A 171 7.77 2.17 10.56
CA VAL A 171 6.71 1.16 10.77
C VAL A 171 7.21 -0.15 11.41
N THR A 172 8.51 -0.23 11.67
CA THR A 172 9.18 -1.36 12.32
C THR A 172 9.93 -0.87 13.58
N GLY A 173 10.18 -1.79 14.51
CA GLY A 173 10.79 -1.49 15.81
C GLY A 173 9.79 -1.44 16.96
N ARG A 174 10.31 -1.54 18.19
CA ARG A 174 9.50 -1.69 19.41
C ARG A 174 8.58 -0.49 19.68
N ASP A 175 9.07 0.72 19.37
CA ASP A 175 8.38 1.98 19.68
C ASP A 175 7.67 2.59 18.46
N ALA A 176 7.49 1.81 17.39
CA ALA A 176 6.80 2.26 16.19
C ALA A 176 5.32 2.55 16.49
N GLN A 177 4.89 3.79 16.24
CA GLN A 177 3.50 4.23 16.42
C GLN A 177 2.56 3.54 15.43
N VAL A 178 3.06 3.33 14.21
CA VAL A 178 2.40 2.52 13.18
C VAL A 178 3.07 1.16 13.14
N ARG A 179 2.29 0.08 13.13
CA ARG A 179 2.83 -1.29 13.00
C ARG A 179 2.22 -1.97 11.80
N LEU A 180 3.02 -2.76 11.10
CA LEU A 180 2.54 -3.70 10.09
C LEU A 180 2.71 -5.13 10.56
N THR A 181 1.66 -5.92 10.35
CA THR A 181 1.65 -7.31 10.77
C THR A 181 1.15 -8.23 9.68
N VAL A 182 1.67 -9.45 9.67
CA VAL A 182 1.25 -10.54 8.80
C VAL A 182 0.22 -11.40 9.55
N PRO A 183 -1.04 -11.47 9.09
CA PRO A 183 -2.03 -12.38 9.69
C PRO A 183 -1.67 -13.85 9.50
N ASP A 184 -2.13 -14.70 10.42
CA ASP A 184 -2.00 -16.14 10.32
C ASP A 184 -2.59 -16.68 9.00
N GLY A 185 -1.86 -17.61 8.37
CA GLY A 185 -2.27 -18.20 7.10
C GLY A 185 -2.24 -17.24 5.90
N CYS A 186 -1.74 -16.01 6.07
CA CYS A 186 -1.54 -15.07 4.97
C CYS A 186 -0.44 -15.62 4.04
N THR A 187 -0.86 -16.31 2.98
CA THR A 187 0.01 -16.69 1.85
C THR A 187 -0.01 -15.57 0.81
N ARG A 188 0.80 -15.71 -0.25
CA ARG A 188 0.78 -14.77 -1.37
C ARG A 188 -0.61 -14.80 -2.02
N LEU A 189 -1.39 -13.75 -1.78
CA LEU A 189 -2.76 -13.64 -2.27
C LEU A 189 -2.78 -13.40 -3.79
N GLU A 190 -3.81 -13.92 -4.44
CA GLU A 190 -4.12 -13.52 -5.81
C GLU A 190 -4.52 -12.05 -5.81
N TYR A 191 -4.00 -11.30 -6.78
CA TYR A 191 -4.32 -9.89 -6.95
C TYR A 191 -4.49 -9.55 -8.42
N ARG A 192 -5.22 -8.47 -8.68
CA ARG A 192 -5.29 -7.84 -10.00
C ARG A 192 -4.45 -6.57 -10.02
N SER A 193 -4.01 -6.17 -11.21
CA SER A 193 -3.29 -4.93 -11.42
C SER A 193 -3.88 -4.09 -12.57
N GLY A 194 -3.57 -2.79 -12.60
CA GLY A 194 -4.16 -1.88 -13.58
C GLY A 194 -3.84 -0.40 -13.35
N PRO A 195 -4.58 0.51 -14.01
CA PRO A 195 -4.35 1.95 -13.90
C PRO A 195 -4.52 2.46 -12.47
N ARG A 196 -3.65 3.39 -12.09
CA ARG A 196 -3.79 4.16 -10.85
C ARG A 196 -4.96 5.12 -10.91
N VAL A 197 -5.63 5.31 -9.79
CA VAL A 197 -6.82 6.15 -9.63
C VAL A 197 -6.40 7.61 -9.52
N GLY A 198 -7.02 8.46 -10.34
CA GLY A 198 -6.82 9.91 -10.25
C GLY A 198 -5.43 10.41 -10.70
N VAL A 199 -4.59 9.55 -11.30
CA VAL A 199 -3.28 9.95 -11.83
C VAL A 199 -3.44 10.39 -13.30
N SER A 200 -3.07 11.63 -13.60
CA SER A 200 -3.14 12.21 -14.94
C SER A 200 -1.82 12.12 -15.69
N GLY A 201 -1.85 12.26 -17.02
CA GLY A 201 -0.65 12.34 -17.85
C GLY A 201 0.08 10.99 -17.97
N PRO A 202 1.38 10.99 -18.35
CA PRO A 202 2.12 9.75 -18.61
C PRO A 202 2.13 8.77 -17.44
N GLY A 203 2.16 9.25 -16.19
CA GLY A 203 2.08 8.39 -15.00
C GLY A 203 0.74 7.66 -14.85
N GLY A 204 -0.32 8.12 -15.51
CA GLY A 204 -1.63 7.47 -15.51
C GLY A 204 -1.76 6.35 -16.55
N ASP A 205 -0.76 6.16 -17.42
CA ASP A 205 -0.79 5.15 -18.48
C ASP A 205 -0.69 3.74 -17.89
N SER A 206 -1.75 2.92 -18.02
CA SER A 206 -1.77 1.55 -17.51
C SER A 206 -0.88 0.57 -18.28
N THR A 207 -0.44 0.91 -19.49
CA THR A 207 0.47 0.05 -20.26
C THR A 207 1.89 0.14 -19.71
N LEU A 208 2.29 1.33 -19.27
CA LEU A 208 3.60 1.59 -18.69
C LEU A 208 3.60 1.43 -17.17
N TYR A 209 2.51 1.83 -16.51
CA TYR A 209 2.38 1.89 -15.07
C TYR A 209 1.09 1.19 -14.58
N PRO A 210 0.94 -0.14 -14.75
CA PRO A 210 -0.16 -0.93 -14.17
C PRO A 210 0.02 -1.13 -12.66
N TRP A 211 0.32 -0.04 -11.95
CA TRP A 211 0.88 -0.04 -10.59
C TRP A 211 -0.15 0.20 -9.50
N ARG A 212 -1.44 0.03 -9.81
CA ARG A 212 -2.49 -0.21 -8.81
C ARG A 212 -2.66 -1.70 -8.64
N PHE A 213 -2.71 -2.18 -7.40
CA PHE A 213 -2.87 -3.59 -7.07
C PHE A 213 -4.02 -3.77 -6.08
N TRP A 214 -4.86 -4.78 -6.27
CA TRP A 214 -6.00 -5.03 -5.39
C TRP A 214 -6.42 -6.51 -5.32
N LEU A 215 -7.07 -6.88 -4.22
CA LEU A 215 -7.68 -8.19 -4.05
C LEU A 215 -8.96 -8.29 -4.90
N PRO A 216 -9.12 -9.31 -5.76
CA PRO A 216 -10.32 -9.46 -6.58
C PRO A 216 -11.56 -9.66 -5.70
N ASP A 217 -12.66 -9.04 -6.10
CA ASP A 217 -13.99 -9.16 -5.48
C ASP A 217 -14.11 -8.73 -4.01
N ASP A 218 -13.03 -8.20 -3.41
CA ASP A 218 -13.05 -7.68 -2.05
C ASP A 218 -13.91 -6.39 -1.98
N PRO A 219 -14.94 -6.36 -1.12
CA PRO A 219 -15.93 -5.28 -1.09
C PRO A 219 -15.38 -3.94 -0.59
N THR A 220 -14.16 -3.94 -0.05
CA THR A 220 -13.47 -2.75 0.47
C THR A 220 -12.60 -2.07 -0.58
N VAL A 221 -12.34 -2.71 -1.73
CA VAL A 221 -11.60 -2.10 -2.84
C VAL A 221 -12.34 -0.89 -3.37
N SER A 222 -11.64 0.24 -3.49
CA SER A 222 -12.22 1.51 -3.91
C SER A 222 -12.61 1.52 -5.39
N ALA A 223 -13.61 2.33 -5.73
CA ALA A 223 -14.02 2.48 -7.12
C ALA A 223 -12.90 3.11 -7.95
N TYR A 224 -12.66 2.57 -9.15
CA TYR A 224 -11.77 3.23 -10.11
C TYR A 224 -12.37 4.57 -10.54
N ARG A 225 -11.52 5.61 -10.56
CA ARG A 225 -11.87 6.92 -11.10
C ARG A 225 -10.70 7.42 -11.94
N PRO A 226 -10.90 7.71 -13.24
CA PRO A 226 -9.85 8.32 -14.05
C PRO A 226 -9.54 9.72 -13.53
N ALA A 227 -8.35 10.23 -13.86
CA ALA A 227 -8.02 11.61 -13.53
C ALA A 227 -8.96 12.59 -14.26
N VAL A 228 -9.40 13.63 -13.56
CA VAL A 228 -10.13 14.72 -14.18
C VAL A 228 -9.11 15.60 -14.92
N ALA A 229 -9.26 15.72 -16.24
CA ALA A 229 -8.41 16.63 -17.02
C ALA A 229 -8.57 18.06 -16.50
N ARG A 230 -7.49 18.67 -16.01
CA ARG A 230 -7.50 20.11 -15.68
C ARG A 230 -7.73 20.86 -17.00
N ARG A 231 -8.90 21.49 -17.17
CA ARG A 231 -9.07 22.52 -18.20
C ARG A 231 -7.99 23.57 -17.95
N ARG A 232 -7.06 23.75 -18.91
CA ARG A 232 -6.15 24.89 -18.89
C ARG A 232 -7.03 26.14 -18.92
N ALA A 233 -6.90 27.02 -17.92
CA ALA A 233 -7.43 28.37 -18.04
C ALA A 233 -6.79 28.96 -19.31
N ALA A 234 -7.61 29.39 -20.26
CA ALA A 234 -7.12 30.06 -21.45
C ALA A 234 -6.30 31.27 -20.99
N THR A 235 -5.03 31.31 -21.37
CA THR A 235 -4.19 32.50 -21.22
C THR A 235 -4.85 33.62 -22.02
N ASN A 236 -5.39 34.62 -21.33
CA ASN A 236 -6.02 35.78 -21.95
C ASN A 236 -4.94 36.61 -22.66
N PRO A 237 -4.95 36.76 -24.00
CA PRO A 237 -3.86 37.38 -24.75
C PRO A 237 -3.83 38.93 -24.67
N HIS A 238 -4.46 39.53 -23.65
CA HIS A 238 -4.56 40.99 -23.50
C HIS A 238 -4.12 41.46 -22.10
N GLN A 239 -2.80 41.43 -21.88
CA GLN A 239 -2.16 42.36 -20.95
C GLN A 239 -1.08 43.14 -21.72
N PRO A 240 -1.22 44.49 -21.86
CA PRO A 240 -0.20 45.30 -22.50
C PRO A 240 1.05 45.41 -21.60
N LYS A 241 2.19 45.58 -22.27
CA LYS A 241 3.55 45.67 -21.70
C LYS A 241 3.72 46.86 -20.76
#